data_AF-A0A1Q7EAM1-F1
#
_entry.id   AF-A0A1Q7EAM1-F1
#
_cell.length_a   1.000
_cell.length_b   1.000
_cell.length_c   1.000
_cell.angle_alpha   90.00
_cell.angle_beta   90.00
_cell.angle_gamma   90.00
#
_symmetry.space_group_name_H-M   'P 1'
#
loop_
_entity.id
_entity.type
_entity.pdbx_description
1 polymer ?
#
loop_
_entity_poly.entity_id
_entity_poly.type
_entity_poly.pdbx_seq_one_letter_code
_entity_poly.pdbx_strand_id
1 'polypeptide(L)'
;MVLDIGCNDGMLLNLYKGRGLKRFGIDPASRKFADLFDSDIAVVFDFFSEEKLRPLIAPESARIITSIAMFYEVNDPLSFVRQVRSLLRRDGIWALEVAYLPLMLTNLMYDQILHWHLLHLGLRQIQWMMNKSGLRLLDIAFNEVNGGSIFILAGRDDGPYPSQTTRISDVLEAEAALETDAPYERFHQRVLTHRDQVRHFLLLAEAAGKTVLGYGASTKGNVVLNYCGIGPELMPAICDANPKKYGLFTPGTKIPIISKQEARLRKPDYFFVLIWPFRTEVLREENDFIASGGTIAVDLPRVHFVNSESYERYLTTPLSDLAYPL
;
A
#
# COMPACT_ATOMS: atom_id res chain seq x y z
N MET A 1 -16.12 -21.95 -1.40
CA MET A 1 -14.83 -21.75 -2.07
C MET A 1 -14.42 -20.28 -1.97
N VAL A 2 -13.13 -20.05 -1.75
CA VAL A 2 -12.47 -18.74 -1.79
C VAL A 2 -11.41 -18.74 -2.89
N LEU A 3 -11.34 -17.66 -3.66
CA LEU A 3 -10.35 -17.39 -4.68
C LEU A 3 -9.63 -16.08 -4.35
N ASP A 4 -8.31 -16.10 -4.26
CA ASP A 4 -7.51 -14.89 -4.06
C ASP A 4 -6.71 -14.55 -5.33
N ILE A 5 -6.97 -13.38 -5.90
CA ILE A 5 -6.32 -12.87 -7.11
C ILE A 5 -5.21 -11.92 -6.67
N GLY A 6 -3.96 -12.23 -7.03
CA GLY A 6 -2.78 -11.57 -6.47
C GLY A 6 -2.35 -12.17 -5.13
N CYS A 7 -2.47 -13.50 -4.97
CA CYS A 7 -2.30 -14.17 -3.68
C CYS A 7 -0.87 -14.19 -3.11
N ASN A 8 0.13 -13.76 -3.88
CA ASN A 8 1.52 -13.60 -3.44
C ASN A 8 2.12 -14.80 -2.67
N ASP A 9 2.38 -14.67 -1.37
CA ASP A 9 2.95 -15.73 -0.54
C ASP A 9 1.89 -16.66 0.10
N GLY A 10 0.61 -16.43 -0.20
CA GLY A 10 -0.50 -17.22 0.30
C GLY A 10 -0.94 -16.89 1.72
N MET A 11 -0.40 -15.85 2.36
CA MET A 11 -0.72 -15.50 3.76
C MET A 11 -2.24 -15.43 4.00
N LEU A 12 -2.99 -14.69 3.19
CA LEU A 12 -4.44 -14.56 3.34
C LEU A 12 -5.17 -15.91 3.21
N LEU A 13 -4.77 -16.72 2.22
CA LEU A 13 -5.36 -18.04 1.99
C LEU A 13 -5.05 -19.01 3.14
N ASN A 14 -3.86 -18.95 3.71
CA ASN A 14 -3.45 -19.74 4.87
C ASN A 14 -4.28 -19.39 6.11
N LEU A 15 -4.68 -18.14 6.30
CA LEU A 15 -5.53 -17.71 7.43
C LEU A 15 -6.95 -18.31 7.38
N TYR A 16 -7.40 -18.86 6.24
CA TYR A 16 -8.66 -19.58 6.13
C TYR A 16 -8.58 -21.06 6.56
N LYS A 17 -7.43 -21.53 7.04
CA LYS A 17 -7.23 -22.91 7.51
C LYS A 17 -8.28 -23.34 8.53
N GLY A 18 -8.74 -24.58 8.41
CA GLY A 18 -9.73 -25.15 9.33
C GLY A 18 -11.17 -24.68 9.12
N ARG A 19 -11.46 -23.83 8.12
CA ARG A 19 -12.82 -23.32 7.83
C ARG A 19 -13.64 -24.22 6.88
N GLY A 20 -13.10 -25.37 6.45
CA GLY A 20 -13.78 -26.26 5.49
C GLY A 20 -13.99 -25.64 4.11
N LEU A 21 -13.12 -24.69 3.70
CA LEU A 21 -13.20 -23.99 2.43
C LEU A 21 -12.26 -24.63 1.41
N LYS A 22 -12.71 -24.80 0.17
CA LYS A 22 -11.80 -24.98 -0.98
C LYS A 22 -11.11 -23.64 -1.26
N ARG A 23 -9.78 -23.63 -1.36
CA ARG A 23 -8.93 -22.43 -1.42
C ARG A 23 -8.13 -22.41 -2.72
N PHE A 24 -8.23 -21.31 -3.45
CA PHE A 24 -7.54 -21.13 -4.73
C PHE A 24 -6.81 -19.80 -4.78
N GLY A 25 -5.65 -19.79 -5.41
CA GLY A 25 -4.86 -18.59 -5.65
C GLY A 25 -4.48 -18.45 -7.12
N ILE A 26 -4.28 -17.22 -7.57
CA ILE A 26 -3.65 -16.95 -8.87
C ILE A 26 -2.76 -15.71 -8.76
N ASP A 27 -1.49 -15.86 -9.11
CA ASP A 27 -0.52 -14.78 -9.11
C ASP A 27 0.78 -15.21 -9.82
N PRO A 28 1.33 -14.37 -10.71
CA PRO A 28 2.49 -14.73 -11.54
C PRO A 28 3.80 -14.84 -10.75
N ALA A 29 3.90 -14.19 -9.59
CA ALA A 29 5.10 -14.13 -8.75
C ALA A 29 5.12 -15.20 -7.65
N SER A 30 4.00 -15.88 -7.40
CA SER A 30 3.80 -16.79 -6.26
C SER A 30 4.64 -18.05 -6.31
N ARG A 31 5.18 -18.41 -7.48
CA ARG A 31 6.01 -19.61 -7.64
C ARG A 31 7.21 -19.64 -6.68
N LYS A 32 7.80 -18.48 -6.37
CA LYS A 32 8.94 -18.36 -5.45
C LYS A 32 8.57 -18.54 -3.96
N PHE A 33 7.27 -18.62 -3.68
CA PHE A 33 6.70 -18.79 -2.35
C PHE A 33 5.90 -20.11 -2.23
N ALA A 34 6.03 -21.02 -3.20
CA ALA A 34 5.24 -22.24 -3.26
C ALA A 34 5.27 -23.05 -1.94
N ASP A 35 6.41 -23.07 -1.25
CA ASP A 35 6.60 -23.79 0.01
C ASP A 35 5.88 -23.15 1.22
N LEU A 36 5.35 -21.93 1.08
CA LEU A 36 4.61 -21.23 2.14
C LEU A 36 3.10 -21.51 2.11
N PHE A 37 2.58 -22.08 1.02
CA PHE A 37 1.16 -22.41 0.90
C PHE A 37 0.82 -23.68 1.68
N ASP A 38 -0.31 -23.68 2.38
CA ASP A 38 -0.91 -24.93 2.88
C ASP A 38 -1.14 -25.91 1.71
N SER A 39 -0.92 -27.21 1.97
CA SER A 39 -0.91 -28.26 0.93
C SER A 39 -2.22 -28.43 0.15
N ASP A 40 -3.35 -27.95 0.68
CA ASP A 40 -4.67 -28.00 0.04
C ASP A 40 -5.02 -26.73 -0.77
N ILE A 41 -4.12 -25.74 -0.85
CA ILE A 41 -4.32 -24.56 -1.67
C ILE A 41 -3.87 -24.85 -3.10
N ALA A 42 -4.78 -24.75 -4.06
CA ALA A 42 -4.45 -24.85 -5.48
C ALA A 42 -4.09 -23.46 -6.05
N VAL A 43 -2.89 -23.31 -6.61
CA VAL A 43 -2.37 -22.02 -7.11
C VAL A 43 -2.07 -22.07 -8.61
N VAL A 44 -2.54 -21.06 -9.34
CA VAL A 44 -2.14 -20.80 -10.73
C VAL A 44 -1.01 -19.77 -10.74
N PHE A 45 0.16 -20.16 -11.22
CA PHE A 45 1.34 -19.28 -11.31
C PHE A 45 1.33 -18.47 -12.60
N ASP A 46 0.35 -17.58 -12.76
CA ASP A 46 0.15 -16.79 -13.96
C ASP A 46 -0.64 -15.49 -13.68
N PHE A 47 -0.69 -14.60 -14.66
CA PHE A 47 -1.58 -13.45 -14.63
C PHE A 47 -3.05 -13.88 -14.59
N PHE A 48 -3.88 -13.08 -13.92
CA PHE A 48 -5.30 -13.35 -13.78
C PHE A 48 -5.99 -13.52 -15.14
N SER A 49 -6.63 -14.67 -15.31
CA SER A 49 -7.50 -14.97 -16.44
C SER A 49 -8.54 -15.99 -15.99
N GLU A 50 -9.81 -15.74 -16.34
CA GLU A 50 -10.90 -16.69 -16.19
C GLU A 50 -10.56 -18.05 -16.85
N GLU A 51 -9.95 -18.03 -18.04
CA GLU A 51 -9.60 -19.23 -18.81
C GLU A 51 -8.70 -20.17 -18.01
N LYS A 52 -7.73 -19.62 -17.28
CA LYS A 52 -6.76 -20.39 -16.48
C LYS A 52 -7.35 -20.90 -15.17
N LEU A 53 -8.33 -20.19 -14.62
CA LEU A 53 -8.99 -20.56 -13.37
C LEU A 53 -10.12 -21.57 -13.55
N ARG A 54 -10.91 -21.45 -14.63
CA ARG A 54 -12.09 -22.28 -14.88
C ARG A 54 -11.83 -23.78 -14.72
N PRO A 55 -10.74 -24.37 -15.24
CA PRO A 55 -10.46 -25.81 -15.06
C PRO A 55 -10.30 -26.24 -13.60
N LEU A 56 -9.88 -25.34 -12.71
CA LEU A 56 -9.66 -25.63 -11.29
C LEU A 56 -10.91 -25.44 -10.42
N ILE A 57 -11.75 -24.47 -10.78
CA ILE A 57 -12.91 -24.08 -9.96
C ILE A 57 -14.23 -24.67 -10.46
N ALA A 58 -14.32 -25.06 -11.73
CA ALA A 58 -15.53 -25.64 -12.30
C ALA A 58 -15.96 -26.93 -11.58
N PRO A 59 -17.27 -27.25 -11.55
CA PRO A 59 -18.41 -26.47 -12.08
C PRO A 59 -18.85 -25.33 -11.15
N GLU A 60 -18.15 -25.09 -10.04
CA GLU A 60 -18.51 -24.08 -9.06
C GLU A 60 -18.02 -22.67 -9.47
N SER A 61 -18.77 -21.65 -9.05
CA SER A 61 -18.29 -20.26 -8.99
C SER A 61 -17.82 -19.95 -7.57
N ALA A 62 -16.95 -18.97 -7.41
CA ALA A 62 -16.44 -18.56 -6.11
C ALA A 62 -17.52 -17.88 -5.27
N ARG A 63 -17.56 -18.20 -3.97
CA ARG A 63 -18.41 -17.51 -2.99
C ARG A 63 -17.73 -16.24 -2.47
N ILE A 64 -16.40 -16.28 -2.36
CA ILE A 64 -15.57 -15.15 -1.98
C ILE A 64 -14.46 -15.03 -3.02
N ILE A 65 -14.31 -13.84 -3.60
CA ILE A 65 -13.13 -13.47 -4.38
C ILE A 65 -12.43 -12.35 -3.63
N THR A 66 -11.12 -12.41 -3.47
CA THR A 66 -10.31 -11.33 -2.91
C THR A 66 -9.35 -10.78 -3.96
N SER A 67 -9.11 -9.47 -3.92
CA SER A 67 -8.09 -8.78 -4.72
C SER A 67 -7.54 -7.64 -3.87
N ILE A 68 -6.48 -7.92 -3.11
CA ILE A 68 -5.94 -7.01 -2.10
C ILE A 68 -4.63 -6.42 -2.64
N ALA A 69 -4.54 -5.09 -2.71
CA ALA A 69 -3.32 -4.36 -3.07
C ALA A 69 -2.68 -4.78 -4.42
N MET A 70 -3.51 -5.17 -5.41
CA MET A 70 -3.03 -5.59 -6.74
C MET A 70 -3.79 -4.95 -7.90
N PHE A 71 -5.04 -4.51 -7.71
CA PHE A 71 -5.89 -4.12 -8.82
C PHE A 71 -5.39 -2.89 -9.58
N TYR A 72 -4.64 -2.01 -8.92
CA TYR A 72 -4.02 -0.84 -9.54
C TYR A 72 -2.82 -1.16 -10.46
N GLU A 73 -2.42 -2.43 -10.56
CA GLU A 73 -1.38 -2.93 -11.47
C GLU A 73 -1.96 -3.52 -12.77
N VAL A 74 -3.29 -3.55 -12.90
CA VAL A 74 -3.99 -4.23 -13.99
C VAL A 74 -4.03 -3.35 -15.25
N ASN A 75 -3.54 -3.89 -16.37
CA ASN A 75 -3.54 -3.22 -17.68
C ASN A 75 -4.96 -2.97 -18.24
N ASP A 76 -5.87 -3.95 -18.17
CA ASP A 76 -7.26 -3.84 -18.61
C ASP A 76 -8.21 -4.06 -17.43
N PRO A 77 -8.47 -3.01 -16.62
CA PRO A 77 -9.25 -3.15 -15.41
C PRO A 77 -10.72 -3.50 -15.70
N LEU A 78 -11.29 -3.06 -16.82
CA LEU A 78 -12.68 -3.37 -17.15
C LEU A 78 -12.86 -4.84 -17.54
N SER A 79 -11.92 -5.40 -18.32
CA SER A 79 -11.89 -6.85 -18.58
C SER A 79 -11.70 -7.66 -17.29
N PHE A 80 -10.84 -7.21 -16.39
CA PHE A 80 -10.65 -7.84 -15.08
C PHE A 80 -11.97 -7.90 -14.29
N VAL A 81 -12.70 -6.78 -14.16
CA VAL A 81 -13.98 -6.75 -13.43
C VAL A 81 -15.03 -7.69 -14.07
N ARG A 82 -15.08 -7.77 -15.40
CA ARG A 82 -15.98 -8.71 -16.12
C ARG A 82 -15.66 -10.17 -15.82
N GLN A 83 -14.37 -10.52 -15.79
CA GLN A 83 -13.92 -11.87 -15.45
C GLN A 83 -14.14 -12.19 -13.96
N VAL A 84 -13.98 -11.23 -13.06
CA VAL A 84 -14.40 -11.42 -11.66
C VAL A 84 -15.88 -11.73 -11.58
N ARG A 85 -16.73 -10.97 -12.29
CA ARG A 85 -18.19 -11.21 -12.30
C ARG A 85 -18.56 -12.60 -12.83
N SER A 86 -17.89 -13.10 -13.87
CA SER A 86 -18.18 -14.43 -14.43
C SER A 86 -17.79 -15.56 -13.48
N LEU A 87 -16.74 -15.36 -12.68
CA LEU A 87 -16.28 -16.31 -11.67
C LEU A 87 -17.06 -16.21 -10.35
N LEU A 88 -17.75 -15.10 -10.09
CA LEU A 88 -18.49 -14.86 -8.86
C LEU A 88 -19.88 -15.50 -8.88
N ARG A 89 -20.23 -16.21 -7.81
CA ARG A 89 -21.61 -16.72 -7.60
C ARG A 89 -22.60 -15.57 -7.46
N ARG A 90 -23.88 -15.84 -7.75
CA ARG A 90 -25.00 -14.92 -7.52
C ARG A 90 -25.06 -14.40 -6.08
N ASP A 91 -24.78 -15.26 -5.11
CA ASP A 91 -24.70 -14.98 -3.67
C ASP A 91 -23.25 -14.80 -3.18
N GLY A 92 -22.32 -14.51 -4.09
CA GLY A 92 -20.91 -14.29 -3.80
C GLY A 92 -20.56 -12.83 -3.53
N ILE A 93 -19.42 -12.63 -2.88
CA ILE A 93 -18.86 -11.31 -2.56
C ILE A 93 -17.44 -11.22 -3.14
N TRP A 94 -17.15 -10.10 -3.81
CA TRP A 94 -15.80 -9.69 -4.15
C TRP A 94 -15.32 -8.64 -3.15
N ALA A 95 -14.25 -8.95 -2.44
CA ALA A 95 -13.56 -8.04 -1.54
C ALA A 95 -12.32 -7.47 -2.25
N LEU A 96 -12.31 -6.16 -2.44
CA LEU A 96 -11.29 -5.42 -3.16
C LEU A 96 -10.65 -4.40 -2.22
N GLU A 97 -9.33 -4.36 -2.14
CA GLU A 97 -8.61 -3.29 -1.45
C GLU A 97 -7.62 -2.61 -2.40
N VAL A 98 -7.73 -1.29 -2.52
CA VAL A 98 -6.86 -0.49 -3.37
C VAL A 98 -6.44 0.79 -2.64
N ALA A 99 -5.24 1.29 -2.98
CA ALA A 99 -4.84 2.64 -2.60
C ALA A 99 -5.88 3.64 -3.15
N TYR A 100 -6.37 4.52 -2.27
CA TYR A 100 -7.50 5.38 -2.58
C TYR A 100 -7.04 6.77 -3.01
N LEU A 101 -7.42 7.21 -4.22
CA LEU A 101 -6.93 8.45 -4.83
C LEU A 101 -7.12 9.68 -3.92
N PRO A 102 -8.28 9.94 -3.30
CA PRO A 102 -8.40 11.05 -2.35
C PRO A 102 -7.40 10.98 -1.21
N LEU A 103 -7.20 9.80 -0.61
CA LEU A 103 -6.19 9.65 0.45
C LEU A 103 -4.76 9.79 -0.09
N MET A 104 -4.50 9.41 -1.34
CA MET A 104 -3.21 9.65 -1.98
C MET A 104 -2.91 11.15 -2.07
N LEU A 105 -3.90 11.96 -2.43
CA LEU A 105 -3.77 13.42 -2.52
C LEU A 105 -3.62 14.06 -1.13
N THR A 106 -4.42 13.63 -0.15
CA THR A 106 -4.39 14.21 1.20
C THR A 106 -3.19 13.75 2.01
N ASN A 107 -2.72 12.51 1.84
CA ASN A 107 -1.57 11.96 2.56
C ASN A 107 -0.26 12.14 1.80
N LEU A 108 -0.27 12.91 0.71
CA LEU A 108 0.89 13.22 -0.12
C LEU A 108 1.63 11.97 -0.62
N MET A 109 0.90 10.90 -0.95
CA MET A 109 1.48 9.60 -1.31
C MET A 109 1.98 9.56 -2.76
N TYR A 110 2.78 10.54 -3.16
CA TYR A 110 3.43 10.57 -4.49
C TYR A 110 4.44 9.43 -4.66
N ASP A 111 4.90 8.85 -3.56
CA ASP A 111 5.71 7.64 -3.49
C ASP A 111 5.00 6.41 -4.07
N GLN A 112 3.68 6.49 -4.30
CA GLN A 112 2.90 5.48 -5.02
C GLN A 112 2.88 5.68 -6.54
N ILE A 113 3.44 6.75 -7.08
CA ILE A 113 3.54 6.97 -8.53
C ILE A 113 4.81 6.28 -9.01
N LEU A 114 4.65 5.05 -9.48
CA LEU A 114 5.75 4.19 -9.93
C LEU A 114 5.31 3.30 -11.10
N HIS A 115 6.27 2.75 -11.82
CA HIS A 115 6.06 2.14 -13.13
C HIS A 115 5.06 0.96 -13.21
N TRP A 116 4.81 0.23 -12.12
CA TRP A 116 3.80 -0.84 -12.10
C TRP A 116 2.45 -0.42 -11.49
N HIS A 117 2.34 0.75 -10.87
CA HIS A 117 1.06 1.32 -10.45
C HIS A 117 0.48 2.10 -11.63
N LEU A 118 -0.39 1.45 -12.40
CA LEU A 118 -0.96 1.99 -13.63
C LEU A 118 -2.21 2.83 -13.36
N LEU A 119 -2.92 2.53 -12.26
CA LEU A 119 -4.21 3.12 -11.95
C LEU A 119 -4.17 3.84 -10.60
N HIS A 120 -4.72 5.06 -10.56
CA HIS A 120 -5.00 5.79 -9.32
C HIS A 120 -6.51 6.03 -9.25
N LEU A 121 -7.21 5.28 -8.38
CA LEU A 121 -8.65 5.11 -8.45
C LEU A 121 -9.37 5.81 -7.29
N GLY A 122 -10.44 6.53 -7.63
CA GLY A 122 -11.51 6.88 -6.71
C GLY A 122 -12.65 5.86 -6.77
N LEU A 123 -13.62 6.00 -5.87
CA LEU A 123 -14.81 5.17 -5.79
C LEU A 123 -15.69 5.33 -7.03
N ARG A 124 -15.76 6.54 -7.62
CA ARG A 124 -16.53 6.82 -8.84
C ARG A 124 -16.08 5.99 -10.04
N GLN A 125 -14.76 5.90 -10.28
CA GLN A 125 -14.23 5.07 -11.37
C GLN A 125 -14.49 3.59 -11.11
N ILE A 126 -14.35 3.14 -9.87
CA ILE A 126 -14.62 1.76 -9.47
C ILE A 126 -16.10 1.41 -9.65
N GLN A 127 -17.01 2.27 -9.17
CA GLN A 127 -18.46 2.10 -9.33
C GLN A 127 -18.84 2.04 -10.81
N TRP A 128 -18.25 2.89 -11.65
CA TRP A 128 -18.48 2.86 -13.09
C TRP A 128 -18.08 1.50 -13.70
N MET A 129 -16.89 0.97 -13.37
CA MET A 129 -16.44 -0.33 -13.86
C MET A 129 -17.33 -1.49 -13.39
N MET A 130 -17.76 -1.45 -12.13
CA MET A 130 -18.67 -2.45 -11.56
C MET A 130 -20.02 -2.45 -12.28
N ASN A 131 -20.65 -1.28 -12.42
CA ASN A 131 -21.95 -1.14 -13.10
C ASN A 131 -21.87 -1.61 -14.57
N LYS A 132 -20.77 -1.32 -15.26
CA LYS A 132 -20.54 -1.77 -16.65
C LYS A 132 -20.32 -3.29 -16.78
N SER A 133 -20.10 -3.99 -15.67
CA SER A 133 -19.75 -5.41 -15.64
C SER A 133 -20.82 -6.29 -14.99
N GLY A 134 -21.97 -5.72 -14.60
CA GLY A 134 -23.02 -6.44 -13.88
C GLY A 134 -22.67 -6.72 -12.41
N LEU A 135 -21.89 -5.83 -11.80
CA LEU A 135 -21.62 -5.81 -10.37
C LEU A 135 -22.15 -4.50 -9.76
N ARG A 136 -22.33 -4.51 -8.44
CA ARG A 136 -22.64 -3.32 -7.65
C ARG A 136 -21.78 -3.27 -6.39
N LEU A 137 -21.53 -2.05 -5.92
CA LEU A 137 -20.98 -1.81 -4.59
C LEU A 137 -22.00 -2.25 -3.53
N LEU A 138 -21.56 -3.02 -2.55
CA LEU A 138 -22.35 -3.45 -1.39
C LEU A 138 -22.00 -2.61 -0.17
N ASP A 139 -20.70 -2.46 0.10
CA ASP A 139 -20.21 -1.69 1.24
C ASP A 139 -18.78 -1.19 1.01
N ILE A 140 -18.36 -0.20 1.79
CA ILE A 140 -17.01 0.36 1.77
C ILE A 140 -16.51 0.64 3.20
N ALA A 141 -15.19 0.59 3.37
CA ALA A 141 -14.48 1.03 4.56
C ALA A 141 -13.14 1.66 4.16
N PHE A 142 -12.58 2.50 5.02
CA PHE A 142 -11.24 3.06 4.85
C PHE A 142 -10.29 2.50 5.89
N ASN A 143 -9.01 2.40 5.53
CA ASN A 143 -7.96 2.03 6.46
C ASN A 143 -6.63 2.69 6.07
N GLU A 144 -5.66 2.58 6.97
CA GLU A 144 -4.33 3.17 6.82
C GLU A 144 -3.32 2.24 6.12
N VAL A 145 -3.75 1.04 5.70
CA VAL A 145 -2.87 0.09 5.00
C VAL A 145 -2.31 0.77 3.75
N ASN A 146 -1.01 0.57 3.53
CA ASN A 146 -0.27 1.18 2.43
C ASN A 146 -0.31 2.71 2.39
N GLY A 147 -0.67 3.38 3.49
CA GLY A 147 -0.73 4.83 3.64
C GLY A 147 -2.13 5.43 3.46
N GLY A 148 -3.11 4.62 3.08
CA GLY A 148 -4.49 5.06 2.85
C GLY A 148 -5.16 4.25 1.75
N SER A 149 -6.05 3.34 2.14
CA SER A 149 -6.74 2.45 1.21
C SER A 149 -8.25 2.47 1.42
N ILE A 150 -8.97 2.11 0.36
CA ILE A 150 -10.41 1.83 0.41
C ILE A 150 -10.60 0.33 0.27
N PHE A 151 -11.32 -0.26 1.23
CA PHE A 151 -11.77 -1.64 1.20
C PHE A 151 -13.22 -1.67 0.74
N ILE A 152 -13.50 -2.42 -0.31
CA ILE A 152 -14.78 -2.44 -1.02
C ILE A 152 -15.31 -3.87 -1.00
N LEU A 153 -16.57 -4.00 -0.61
CA LEU A 153 -17.37 -5.18 -0.86
C LEU A 153 -18.25 -4.92 -2.08
N ALA A 154 -18.15 -5.81 -3.07
CA ALA A 154 -19.00 -5.79 -4.25
C ALA A 154 -19.68 -7.15 -4.44
N GLY A 155 -20.81 -7.14 -5.13
CA GLY A 155 -21.57 -8.33 -5.46
C GLY A 155 -22.21 -8.19 -6.82
N ARG A 156 -22.84 -9.25 -7.30
CA ARG A 156 -23.58 -9.18 -8.55
C ARG A 156 -24.82 -8.32 -8.40
N ASP A 157 -25.15 -7.60 -9.47
CA ASP A 157 -26.37 -6.80 -9.55
C ASP A 157 -27.65 -7.65 -9.49
N ASP A 158 -27.60 -8.89 -9.95
CA ASP A 158 -28.65 -9.89 -9.81
C ASP A 158 -28.60 -10.67 -8.46
N GLY A 159 -27.68 -10.31 -7.57
CA GLY A 159 -27.43 -10.97 -6.29
C GLY A 159 -28.38 -10.55 -5.16
N PRO A 160 -28.35 -11.25 -4.01
CA PRO A 160 -29.30 -11.05 -2.92
C PRO A 160 -28.91 -9.92 -1.94
N TYR A 161 -27.65 -9.49 -1.91
CA TYR A 161 -27.18 -8.57 -0.87
C TYR A 161 -27.49 -7.10 -1.21
N PRO A 162 -28.08 -6.33 -0.28
CA PRO A 162 -28.35 -4.91 -0.48
C PRO A 162 -27.06 -4.07 -0.42
N SER A 163 -27.11 -2.87 -0.99
CA SER A 163 -26.05 -1.87 -0.89
C SER A 163 -26.25 -0.95 0.31
N GLN A 164 -25.16 -0.57 0.98
CA GLN A 164 -25.13 0.51 1.97
C GLN A 164 -25.14 1.87 1.27
N THR A 165 -26.28 2.22 0.69
CA THR A 165 -26.43 3.34 -0.25
C THR A 165 -26.02 4.68 0.35
N THR A 166 -26.36 4.98 1.61
CA THR A 166 -25.97 6.24 2.27
C THR A 166 -24.46 6.38 2.34
N ARG A 167 -23.75 5.40 2.91
CA ARG A 167 -22.29 5.43 3.06
C ARG A 167 -21.58 5.57 1.70
N ILE A 168 -22.09 4.88 0.68
CA ILE A 168 -21.54 4.95 -0.68
C ILE A 168 -21.80 6.34 -1.29
N SER A 169 -23.00 6.91 -1.11
CA SER A 169 -23.35 8.24 -1.62
C SER A 169 -22.48 9.32 -0.97
N ASP A 170 -22.32 9.29 0.35
CA ASP A 170 -21.51 10.27 1.10
C ASP A 170 -20.08 10.35 0.56
N VAL A 171 -19.48 9.19 0.24
CA VAL A 171 -18.13 9.13 -0.33
C VAL A 171 -18.10 9.63 -1.77
N LEU A 172 -19.08 9.27 -2.60
CA LEU A 172 -19.16 9.75 -3.98
C LEU A 172 -19.37 11.27 -4.06
N GLU A 173 -20.13 11.84 -3.12
CA GLU A 173 -20.32 13.29 -2.97
C GLU A 173 -19.03 13.97 -2.54
N ALA A 174 -18.29 13.40 -1.59
CA ALA A 174 -16.97 13.92 -1.20
C ALA A 174 -15.95 13.89 -2.35
N GLU A 175 -16.08 12.94 -3.29
CA GLU A 175 -15.25 12.87 -4.50
C GLU A 175 -15.59 13.92 -5.56
N ALA A 176 -16.67 14.70 -5.43
CA ALA A 176 -17.03 15.73 -6.43
C ALA A 176 -15.91 16.75 -6.67
N ALA A 177 -15.06 17.01 -5.66
CA ALA A 177 -13.90 17.89 -5.80
C ALA A 177 -12.89 17.40 -6.86
N LEU A 178 -12.83 16.08 -7.11
CA LEU A 178 -11.92 15.45 -8.08
C LEU A 178 -12.33 15.66 -9.54
N GLU A 179 -13.51 16.25 -9.79
CA GLU A 179 -13.98 16.61 -11.14
C GLU A 179 -13.30 17.89 -11.66
N THR A 180 -12.44 18.51 -10.86
CA THR A 180 -11.66 19.71 -11.21
C THR A 180 -10.17 19.47 -11.07
N ASP A 181 -9.34 20.28 -11.74
CA ASP A 181 -7.89 20.17 -11.65
C ASP A 181 -7.31 20.64 -10.29
N ALA A 182 -8.11 21.37 -9.49
CA ALA A 182 -7.61 22.08 -8.32
C ALA A 182 -6.97 21.19 -7.22
N PRO A 183 -7.52 20.00 -6.85
CA PRO A 183 -6.86 19.10 -5.91
C PRO A 183 -5.52 18.57 -6.42
N TYR A 184 -5.42 18.31 -7.72
CA TYR A 184 -4.20 17.79 -8.35
C TYR A 184 -3.10 18.86 -8.41
N GLU A 185 -3.46 20.12 -8.70
CA GLU A 185 -2.50 21.22 -8.65
C GLU A 185 -2.00 21.47 -7.22
N ARG A 186 -2.90 21.44 -6.22
CA ARG A 186 -2.49 21.51 -4.80
C ARG A 186 -1.54 20.39 -4.43
N PHE A 187 -1.84 19.16 -4.86
CA PHE A 187 -0.97 18.01 -4.65
C PHE A 187 0.40 18.23 -5.29
N HIS A 188 0.47 18.68 -6.54
CA HIS A 188 1.72 18.99 -7.23
C HIS A 188 2.58 20.01 -6.44
N GLN A 189 1.98 21.12 -6.01
CA GLN A 189 2.69 22.14 -5.23
C GLN A 189 3.19 21.60 -3.87
N ARG A 190 2.40 20.74 -3.21
CA ARG A 190 2.81 20.08 -1.97
C ARG A 190 3.98 19.12 -2.19
N VAL A 191 4.00 18.38 -3.30
CA VAL A 191 5.12 17.48 -3.65
C VAL A 191 6.40 18.27 -3.86
N LEU A 192 6.35 19.41 -4.57
CA LEU A 192 7.51 20.29 -4.73
C LEU A 192 8.01 20.84 -3.39
N THR A 193 7.08 21.30 -2.54
CA THR A 193 7.39 21.82 -1.20
C THR A 193 8.03 20.75 -0.32
N HIS A 194 7.47 19.54 -0.32
CA HIS A 194 7.98 18.40 0.45
C HIS A 194 9.39 18.01 0.00
N ARG A 195 9.63 17.95 -1.32
CA ARG A 195 10.97 17.69 -1.87
C ARG A 195 11.99 18.67 -1.31
N ASP A 196 11.66 19.97 -1.32
CA ASP A 196 12.55 21.02 -0.85
C ASP A 196 12.76 20.94 0.67
N GLN A 197 11.71 20.60 1.44
CA GLN A 197 11.80 20.38 2.89
C GLN A 197 12.71 19.20 3.26
N VAL A 198 12.57 18.05 2.59
CA VAL A 198 13.41 16.87 2.83
C VAL A 198 14.86 17.18 2.51
N ARG A 199 15.13 17.79 1.34
CA ARG A 199 16.49 18.19 0.95
C ARG A 199 17.11 19.17 1.93
N HIS A 200 16.34 20.19 2.34
CA HIS A 200 16.80 21.18 3.30
C HIS A 200 17.15 20.55 4.66
N PHE A 201 16.30 19.65 5.16
CA PHE A 201 16.57 18.90 6.38
C PHE A 201 17.89 18.12 6.31
N LEU A 202 18.10 17.35 5.25
CA LEU A 202 19.31 16.52 5.10
C LEU A 202 20.58 17.38 4.99
N LEU A 203 20.53 18.48 4.23
CA LEU A 203 21.66 19.41 4.10
C LEU A 203 21.98 20.11 5.43
N LEU A 204 20.96 20.48 6.21
CA LEU A 204 21.17 21.05 7.54
C LEU A 204 21.75 20.04 8.52
N ALA A 205 21.31 18.77 8.46
CA ALA A 205 21.87 17.70 9.27
C ALA A 205 23.35 17.49 8.94
N GLU A 206 23.69 17.39 7.65
CA GLU A 206 25.08 17.28 7.18
C GLU A 206 25.94 18.48 7.64
N ALA A 207 25.47 19.71 7.43
CA ALA A 207 26.18 20.92 7.83
C ALA A 207 26.40 21.02 9.35
N ALA A 208 25.50 20.42 10.14
CA ALA A 208 25.60 20.32 11.59
C ALA A 208 26.47 19.13 12.05
N GLY A 209 27.06 18.36 11.13
CA GLY A 209 27.85 17.16 11.43
C GLY A 209 27.01 15.99 11.96
N LYS A 210 25.70 15.99 11.72
CA LYS A 210 24.77 14.96 12.16
C LYS A 210 24.60 13.88 11.10
N THR A 211 24.43 12.64 11.55
CA THR A 211 24.25 11.48 10.68
C THR A 211 22.78 11.12 10.53
N VAL A 212 22.32 10.96 9.28
CA VAL A 212 20.98 10.47 8.94
C VAL A 212 21.08 9.12 8.24
N LEU A 213 20.47 8.08 8.81
CA LEU A 213 20.31 6.78 8.14
C LEU A 213 18.86 6.60 7.70
N GLY A 214 18.63 6.00 6.54
CA GLY A 214 17.28 5.66 6.13
C GLY A 214 16.76 4.40 6.85
N TYR A 215 15.45 4.31 6.96
CA TYR A 215 14.76 3.20 7.61
C TYR A 215 13.69 2.62 6.67
N GLY A 216 13.91 1.38 6.25
CA GLY A 216 13.08 0.62 5.30
C GLY A 216 13.41 0.91 3.84
N ALA A 217 14.14 0.01 3.18
CA ALA A 217 14.49 0.11 1.75
C ALA A 217 13.34 -0.37 0.85
N SER A 218 12.20 0.32 0.90
CA SER A 218 10.98 -0.05 0.17
C SER A 218 10.98 0.48 -1.28
N THR A 219 10.14 -0.10 -2.14
CA THR A 219 9.95 0.44 -3.49
C THR A 219 9.46 1.89 -3.45
N LYS A 220 8.44 2.18 -2.64
CA LYS A 220 7.88 3.53 -2.52
C LYS A 220 8.92 4.53 -2.00
N GLY A 221 9.71 4.13 -1.01
CA GLY A 221 10.85 4.89 -0.52
C GLY A 221 11.86 5.24 -1.61
N ASN A 222 12.11 4.35 -2.58
CA ASN A 222 12.99 4.66 -3.71
C ASN A 222 12.43 5.77 -4.61
N VAL A 223 11.12 5.96 -4.72
CA VAL A 223 10.53 7.09 -5.46
C VAL A 223 10.94 8.39 -4.79
N VAL A 224 10.80 8.49 -3.47
CA VAL A 224 11.22 9.66 -2.68
C VAL A 224 12.71 9.91 -2.83
N LEU A 225 13.55 8.88 -2.64
CA LEU A 225 15.01 9.00 -2.76
C LEU A 225 15.43 9.55 -4.13
N ASN A 226 14.86 9.02 -5.22
CA ASN A 226 15.19 9.48 -6.57
C ASN A 226 14.62 10.87 -6.85
N TYR A 227 13.36 11.14 -6.50
CA TYR A 227 12.71 12.42 -6.75
C TYR A 227 13.34 13.58 -5.97
N CYS A 228 13.74 13.32 -4.73
CA CYS A 228 14.44 14.27 -3.87
C CYS A 228 15.94 14.35 -4.15
N GLY A 229 16.49 13.46 -5.00
CA GLY A 229 17.92 13.42 -5.30
C GLY A 229 18.78 13.17 -4.05
N ILE A 230 18.42 12.15 -3.27
CA ILE A 230 19.10 11.77 -2.02
C ILE A 230 20.06 10.62 -2.33
N GLY A 231 21.35 10.87 -2.26
CA GLY A 231 22.40 9.87 -2.45
C GLY A 231 23.11 9.48 -1.14
N PRO A 232 24.14 8.61 -1.24
CA PRO A 232 24.91 8.14 -0.08
C PRO A 232 25.70 9.24 0.64
N GLU A 233 25.90 10.39 0.00
CA GLU A 233 26.52 11.58 0.61
C GLU A 233 25.65 12.18 1.72
N LEU A 234 24.32 12.21 1.55
CA LEU A 234 23.37 12.70 2.55
C LEU A 234 22.81 11.60 3.44
N MET A 235 22.72 10.37 2.90
CA MET A 235 22.16 9.21 3.60
C MET A 235 23.09 8.00 3.43
N PRO A 236 24.09 7.81 4.30
CA PRO A 236 25.16 6.84 4.07
C PRO A 236 24.74 5.37 4.02
N ALA A 237 23.59 5.01 4.59
CA ALA A 237 22.99 3.69 4.49
C ALA A 237 21.49 3.72 4.81
N ILE A 238 20.79 2.66 4.40
CA ILE A 238 19.39 2.40 4.77
C ILE A 238 19.30 1.03 5.43
N CYS A 239 18.64 0.95 6.58
CA CYS A 239 18.37 -0.34 7.20
C CYS A 239 17.08 -0.98 6.67
N ASP A 240 17.03 -2.30 6.59
CA ASP A 240 15.82 -3.04 6.22
C ASP A 240 15.67 -4.28 7.12
N ALA A 241 14.48 -4.87 7.19
CA ALA A 241 14.24 -6.11 7.92
C ALA A 241 14.52 -7.35 7.06
N ASN A 242 14.49 -7.22 5.73
CA ASN A 242 14.63 -8.34 4.81
C ASN A 242 16.11 -8.66 4.55
N PRO A 243 16.63 -9.81 5.03
CA PRO A 243 18.03 -10.18 4.87
C PRO A 243 18.46 -10.35 3.42
N LYS A 244 17.52 -10.62 2.48
CA LYS A 244 17.82 -10.71 1.05
C LYS A 244 18.28 -9.38 0.44
N LYS A 245 18.08 -8.26 1.14
CA LYS A 245 18.51 -6.94 0.67
C LYS A 245 19.88 -6.51 1.21
N TYR A 246 20.42 -7.17 2.24
CA TYR A 246 21.65 -6.73 2.87
C TYR A 246 22.83 -6.83 1.90
N GLY A 247 23.67 -5.80 1.85
CA GLY A 247 24.78 -5.70 0.91
C GLY A 247 24.38 -5.30 -0.52
N LEU A 248 23.08 -5.14 -0.80
CA LEU A 248 22.59 -4.53 -2.03
C LEU A 248 22.48 -3.02 -1.88
N PHE A 249 22.03 -2.35 -2.94
CA PHE A 249 21.91 -0.90 -3.01
C PHE A 249 20.52 -0.49 -3.49
N THR A 250 20.09 0.72 -3.11
CA THR A 250 18.86 1.29 -3.66
C THR A 250 18.97 1.55 -5.17
N PRO A 251 17.92 1.25 -5.95
CA PRO A 251 17.86 1.58 -7.37
C PRO A 251 17.98 3.09 -7.62
N GLY A 252 18.83 3.47 -8.59
CA GLY A 252 19.08 4.87 -8.96
C GLY A 252 20.06 5.56 -8.02
N THR A 253 19.72 5.69 -6.73
CA THR A 253 20.52 6.48 -5.77
C THR A 253 21.72 5.75 -5.17
N LYS A 254 21.79 4.41 -5.30
CA LYS A 254 22.93 3.58 -4.89
C LYS A 254 23.33 3.71 -3.42
N ILE A 255 22.36 3.89 -2.54
CA ILE A 255 22.58 3.89 -1.09
C ILE A 255 22.67 2.43 -0.61
N PRO A 256 23.70 2.03 0.16
CA PRO A 256 23.84 0.67 0.62
C PRO A 256 22.76 0.28 1.63
N ILE A 257 22.27 -0.95 1.53
CA ILE A 257 21.25 -1.51 2.41
C ILE A 257 21.92 -2.42 3.44
N ILE A 258 21.67 -2.13 4.72
CA ILE A 258 22.26 -2.81 5.88
C ILE A 258 21.18 -3.40 6.79
N SER A 259 21.60 -4.19 7.78
CA SER A 259 20.69 -4.69 8.81
C SER A 259 20.30 -3.59 9.81
N LYS A 260 19.13 -3.72 10.45
CA LYS A 260 18.74 -2.84 11.56
C LYS A 260 19.74 -2.85 12.71
N GLN A 261 20.30 -4.03 13.02
CA GLN A 261 21.32 -4.17 14.06
C GLN A 261 22.56 -3.34 13.75
N GLU A 262 23.08 -3.43 12.52
CA GLU A 262 24.23 -2.64 12.09
C GLU A 262 23.92 -1.14 12.14
N ALA A 263 22.73 -0.73 11.70
CA ALA A 263 22.33 0.67 11.73
C ALA A 263 22.25 1.24 13.15
N ARG A 264 21.71 0.48 14.12
CA ARG A 264 21.70 0.86 15.54
C ARG A 264 23.11 0.97 16.13
N LEU A 265 24.04 0.10 15.73
CA LEU A 265 25.45 0.17 16.15
C LEU A 265 26.17 1.43 15.65
N ARG A 266 25.74 1.98 14.50
CA ARG A 266 26.26 3.25 13.96
C ARG A 266 25.79 4.48 14.73
N LYS A 267 24.80 4.35 15.62
CA LYS A 267 24.26 5.42 16.48
C LYS A 267 24.00 6.73 15.71
N PRO A 268 23.14 6.72 14.67
CA PRO A 268 22.85 7.94 13.92
C PRO A 268 22.10 8.96 14.79
N ASP A 269 22.13 10.23 14.41
CA ASP A 269 21.28 11.25 15.04
C ASP A 269 19.81 11.09 14.61
N TYR A 270 19.61 10.68 13.35
CA TYR A 270 18.29 10.49 12.77
C TYR A 270 18.12 9.15 12.06
N PHE A 271 16.95 8.55 12.26
CA PHE A 271 16.40 7.59 11.28
C PHE A 271 15.35 8.28 10.41
N PHE A 272 15.56 8.29 9.10
CA PHE A 272 14.60 8.80 8.11
C PHE A 272 13.71 7.66 7.61
N VAL A 273 12.44 7.65 8.01
CA VAL A 273 11.51 6.54 7.78
C VAL A 273 10.86 6.63 6.41
N LEU A 274 11.34 5.79 5.49
CA LEU A 274 10.84 5.63 4.12
C LEU A 274 9.66 4.65 4.04
N ILE A 275 9.47 3.82 5.07
CA ILE A 275 8.31 2.93 5.24
C ILE A 275 7.25 3.57 6.15
N TRP A 276 6.95 4.85 5.90
CA TRP A 276 6.09 5.68 6.74
C TRP A 276 4.68 5.13 7.03
N PRO A 277 4.04 4.26 6.20
CA PRO A 277 2.78 3.63 6.61
C PRO A 277 2.92 2.74 7.85
N PHE A 278 4.14 2.26 8.12
CA PHE A 278 4.49 1.48 9.31
C PHE A 278 5.08 2.35 10.42
N ARG A 279 4.82 3.67 10.43
CA ARG A 279 5.44 4.58 11.40
C ARG A 279 5.21 4.13 12.84
N THR A 280 4.02 3.63 13.17
CA THR A 280 3.67 3.25 14.54
C THR A 280 4.48 2.04 14.98
N GLU A 281 4.67 1.06 14.09
CA GLU A 281 5.52 -0.10 14.29
C GLU A 281 6.98 0.31 14.42
N VAL A 282 7.46 1.21 13.56
CA VAL A 282 8.84 1.73 13.61
C VAL A 282 9.09 2.49 14.92
N LEU A 283 8.16 3.34 15.37
CA LEU A 283 8.28 4.05 16.64
C LEU A 283 8.37 3.07 17.82
N ARG A 284 7.52 2.04 17.85
CA ARG A 284 7.57 1.00 18.89
C ARG A 284 8.88 0.21 18.85
N GLU A 285 9.35 -0.15 17.66
CA GLU A 285 10.57 -0.93 17.50
C GLU A 285 11.83 -0.13 17.87
N GLU A 286 11.85 1.17 17.58
CA GLU A 286 12.97 2.07 17.85
C GLU A 286 12.78 2.91 19.11
N ASN A 287 11.94 2.48 20.05
CA ASN A 287 11.71 3.19 21.30
C ASN A 287 13.01 3.40 22.10
N ASP A 288 13.90 2.40 22.14
CA ASP A 288 15.20 2.51 22.82
C ASP A 288 16.12 3.55 22.15
N PHE A 289 16.10 3.63 20.82
CA PHE A 289 16.83 4.65 20.07
C PHE A 289 16.34 6.06 20.42
N ILE A 290 15.02 6.24 20.46
CA ILE A 290 14.38 7.51 20.85
C ILE A 290 14.73 7.87 22.30
N ALA A 291 14.63 6.91 23.23
CA ALA A 291 14.96 7.11 24.64
C ALA A 291 16.43 7.46 24.86
N SER A 292 17.33 7.02 23.97
CA SER A 292 18.75 7.35 24.00
C SER A 292 19.11 8.72 23.38
N GLY A 293 18.10 9.49 22.93
CA GLY A 293 18.27 10.82 22.34
C GLY A 293 18.23 10.87 20.81
N GLY A 294 18.04 9.72 20.16
CA GLY A 294 17.83 9.64 18.72
C GLY A 294 16.49 10.26 18.29
N THR A 295 16.41 10.71 17.04
CA THR A 295 15.17 11.28 16.48
C THR A 295 14.71 10.50 15.25
N ILE A 296 13.43 10.11 15.22
CA ILE A 296 12.81 9.52 14.03
C ILE A 296 12.25 10.66 13.17
N ALA A 297 12.77 10.83 11.96
CA ALA A 297 12.21 11.70 10.94
C ALA A 297 11.26 10.89 10.04
N VAL A 298 9.96 11.13 10.15
CA VAL A 298 8.96 10.46 9.32
C VAL A 298 8.69 11.31 8.08
N ASP A 299 8.74 10.70 6.91
CA ASP A 299 8.75 11.39 5.62
C ASP A 299 7.37 11.98 5.21
N LEU A 300 6.34 11.13 5.15
CA LEU A 300 4.99 11.46 4.68
C LEU A 300 3.93 11.23 5.78
N PRO A 301 2.79 11.95 5.74
CA PRO A 301 2.37 12.96 4.76
C PRO A 301 3.15 14.27 4.82
N ARG A 302 3.76 14.54 5.96
CA ARG A 302 4.56 15.73 6.25
C ARG A 302 5.82 15.27 6.93
N VAL A 303 6.93 15.93 6.63
CA VAL A 303 8.17 15.70 7.39
C VAL A 303 7.93 16.12 8.84
N HIS A 304 8.00 15.17 9.76
CA HIS A 304 7.88 15.43 11.19
C HIS A 304 8.88 14.61 11.98
N PHE A 305 9.22 15.12 13.16
CA PHE A 305 10.29 14.58 14.00
C PHE A 305 9.71 14.06 15.31
N VAL A 306 10.04 12.80 15.60
CA VAL A 306 9.63 12.11 16.83
C VAL A 306 10.85 11.87 17.70
N ASN A 307 10.86 12.49 18.87
CA ASN A 307 11.89 12.34 19.90
C ASN A 307 11.22 11.93 21.22
N SER A 308 11.97 11.87 22.32
CA SER A 308 11.44 11.48 23.64
C SER A 308 10.29 12.35 24.13
N GLU A 309 10.24 13.62 23.75
CA GLU A 309 9.19 14.56 24.17
C GLU A 309 7.89 14.40 23.36
N SER A 310 8.00 13.98 22.10
CA SER A 310 6.86 13.86 21.18
C SER A 310 6.41 12.43 20.90
N TYR A 311 7.11 11.42 21.45
CA TYR A 311 6.85 9.99 21.23
C TYR A 311 5.39 9.59 21.46
N GLU A 312 4.87 9.81 22.67
CA GLU A 312 3.50 9.40 23.04
C GLU A 312 2.44 10.04 22.14
N ARG A 313 2.65 11.31 21.77
CA ARG A 313 1.76 12.03 20.86
C ARG A 313 1.71 11.34 19.50
N TYR A 314 2.86 11.10 18.88
CA TYR A 314 2.92 10.54 17.52
C TYR A 314 2.61 9.05 17.46
N LEU A 315 2.77 8.32 18.57
CA LEU A 315 2.40 6.91 18.66
C LEU A 315 0.89 6.68 18.47
N THR A 316 0.05 7.62 18.90
CA THR A 316 -1.42 7.53 18.80
C THR A 316 -2.03 8.49 17.78
N THR A 317 -1.24 9.37 17.16
CA THR A 317 -1.76 10.33 16.16
C THR A 317 -2.25 9.56 14.92
N PRO A 318 -3.53 9.67 14.54
CA PRO A 318 -4.04 9.08 13.30
C PRO A 318 -3.40 9.69 12.06
N LEU A 319 -3.37 8.98 10.91
CA LEU A 319 -2.88 9.57 9.66
C LEU A 319 -3.68 10.80 9.21
N SER A 320 -4.99 10.79 9.47
CA SER A 320 -5.89 11.89 9.13
C SER A 320 -5.49 13.23 9.74
N ASP A 321 -4.86 13.23 10.90
CA ASP A 321 -4.46 14.47 11.61
C ASP A 321 -3.24 15.13 10.97
N LEU A 322 -2.46 14.35 10.21
CA LEU A 322 -1.31 14.83 9.45
C LEU A 322 -1.65 15.12 7.99
N ALA A 323 -2.82 14.67 7.54
CA ALA A 323 -3.28 14.82 6.17
C ALA A 323 -3.47 16.31 5.80
N TYR A 324 -3.34 16.59 4.51
CA TYR A 324 -3.74 17.85 3.92
C TYR A 324 -5.23 17.83 3.60
N PRO A 325 -5.90 19.01 3.52
CA PRO A 325 -7.22 19.06 2.91
C PRO A 325 -7.13 18.64 1.44
N LEU A 326 -8.16 17.94 0.96
CA LEU A 326 -8.28 17.55 -0.44
C LEU A 326 -8.25 18.80 -1.31
#